data_AF-A0AAV0ZHH0-F1
#
_entry.id   AF-A0AAV0ZHH0-F1
#
_cell.length_a   1.000
_cell.length_b   1.000
_cell.length_c   1.000
_cell.angle_alpha   90.00
_cell.angle_beta   90.00
_cell.angle_gamma   90.00
#
_symmetry.space_group_name_H-M   'P 1'
#
loop_
_entity.id
_entity.type
_entity.pdbx_description
1 polymer ?
#
loop_
_entity_poly.entity_id
_entity_poly.type
_entity_poly.pdbx_seq_one_letter_code
_entity_poly.pdbx_strand_id
1 'polypeptide(L)'
;MFISRAGHPVAIKASSNLNLVGFDINAENNQRYFLAGEEDNVISQIHKPVKELAFPGSTQEVDMLLENQKQSHFTNAQPQERERGNQEIKDHLYSILGSF
;
A
#
# COMPACT_ATOMS: atom_id res chain seq x y z
N MET A 1 -17.67 2.45 -18.81
CA MET A 1 -16.44 2.19 -19.59
C MET A 1 -15.34 3.10 -19.04
N PHE A 2 -14.16 2.54 -18.79
CA PHE A 2 -12.98 3.25 -18.30
C PHE A 2 -11.79 2.90 -19.19
N ILE A 3 -10.85 3.81 -19.40
CA ILE A 3 -9.66 3.61 -20.23
C ILE A 3 -8.43 3.95 -19.39
N SER A 4 -7.59 2.95 -19.13
CA SER A 4 -6.22 3.17 -18.64
C SER A 4 -5.26 3.29 -19.82
N ARG A 5 -4.47 4.36 -19.85
CA ARG A 5 -3.40 4.51 -20.85
C ARG A 5 -2.15 3.75 -20.40
N ALA A 6 -1.37 3.26 -21.35
CA ALA A 6 -0.06 2.69 -21.07
C ALA A 6 0.80 3.65 -20.23
N GLY A 7 1.50 3.12 -19.23
CA GLY A 7 2.35 3.89 -18.30
C GLY A 7 1.61 4.73 -17.26
N HIS A 8 0.27 4.78 -17.25
CA HIS A 8 -0.48 5.53 -16.24
C HIS A 8 -0.85 4.62 -15.05
N PRO A 9 -0.46 4.98 -13.81
CA PRO A 9 -0.86 4.23 -12.63
C PRO A 9 -2.39 4.19 -12.48
N VAL A 10 -2.93 3.04 -12.06
CA VAL A 10 -4.36 2.85 -11.81
C VAL A 10 -4.56 2.00 -10.56
N ALA A 11 -5.60 2.32 -9.79
CA ALA A 11 -6.07 1.54 -8.65
C ALA A 11 -7.60 1.48 -8.65
N ILE A 12 -8.17 0.35 -8.24
CA ILE A 12 -9.62 0.12 -8.20
C ILE A 12 -10.00 -0.30 -6.80
N LYS A 13 -10.91 0.44 -6.16
CA LYS A 13 -11.52 0.07 -4.89
C LYS A 13 -12.93 -0.45 -5.15
N ALA A 14 -13.18 -1.72 -4.81
CA ALA A 14 -14.50 -2.30 -4.88
C ALA A 14 -15.34 -1.89 -3.65
N SER A 15 -16.55 -1.38 -3.85
CA SER A 15 -17.52 -1.09 -2.77
C SER A 15 -18.43 -2.28 -2.45
N SER A 16 -18.50 -3.25 -3.35
CA SER A 16 -19.20 -4.53 -3.24
C SER A 16 -18.50 -5.56 -4.13
N ASN A 17 -19.02 -6.79 -4.23
CA ASN A 17 -18.48 -7.78 -5.16
C ASN A 17 -18.50 -7.23 -6.59
N LEU A 18 -17.33 -7.16 -7.23
CA LEU A 18 -17.12 -6.53 -8.53
C LEU A 18 -16.45 -7.51 -9.49
N ASN A 19 -16.99 -7.61 -10.71
CA ASN A 19 -16.38 -8.33 -11.82
C ASN A 19 -16.25 -7.37 -13.02
N LEU A 20 -15.07 -7.33 -13.63
CA LEU A 20 -14.73 -6.43 -14.74
C LEU A 20 -14.14 -7.24 -15.90
N VAL A 21 -14.44 -6.81 -17.12
CA VAL A 21 -13.78 -7.30 -18.34
C VAL A 21 -12.99 -6.14 -18.94
N GLY A 22 -11.71 -6.38 -19.23
CA GLY A 22 -10.80 -5.44 -19.86
C GLY A 22 -10.26 -5.99 -21.18
N PHE A 23 -10.02 -5.10 -22.14
CA PHE A 23 -9.38 -5.42 -23.41
C PHE A 23 -8.03 -4.71 -23.47
N ASP A 24 -6.95 -5.48 -23.41
CA ASP A 24 -5.60 -4.94 -23.57
C ASP A 24 -5.30 -4.76 -25.07
N ILE A 25 -5.04 -3.52 -25.47
CA ILE A 25 -4.66 -3.16 -26.84
C ILE A 25 -3.13 -3.02 -26.89
N ASN A 26 -2.50 -3.53 -27.96
CA ASN A 26 -1.04 -3.65 -28.09
C ASN A 26 -0.43 -4.47 -26.93
N ALA A 27 -1.02 -5.64 -26.65
CA ALA A 27 -0.68 -6.47 -25.50
C ALA A 27 0.64 -7.27 -25.65
N GLU A 28 1.24 -7.30 -26.84
CA GLU A 28 2.50 -8.02 -27.06
C GLU A 28 3.60 -7.48 -26.13
N ASN A 29 4.18 -8.36 -25.32
CA ASN A 29 5.18 -8.04 -24.29
C ASN A 29 4.73 -7.02 -23.22
N ASN A 30 3.42 -6.79 -23.06
CA ASN A 30 2.91 -5.90 -22.01
C ASN A 30 3.21 -6.49 -20.63
N GLN A 31 3.80 -5.69 -19.75
CA GLN A 31 4.11 -6.06 -18.37
C GLN A 31 3.32 -5.17 -17.41
N ARG A 32 2.85 -5.77 -16.32
CA ARG A 32 2.20 -5.03 -15.23
C ARG A 32 3.21 -4.79 -14.12
N TYR A 33 3.47 -3.52 -13.84
CA TYR A 33 4.33 -3.11 -12.74
C TYR A 33 3.48 -2.65 -11.56
N PHE A 34 3.59 -3.36 -10.44
CA PHE A 34 2.93 -2.95 -9.20
C PHE A 34 3.78 -1.89 -8.49
N LEU A 35 3.12 -0.92 -7.87
CA LEU A 35 3.78 0.18 -7.13
C LEU A 35 3.68 0.02 -5.60
N ALA A 36 2.98 -1.02 -5.14
CA ALA A 36 2.76 -1.35 -3.74
C ALA A 36 2.44 -2.84 -3.62
N GLY A 37 2.52 -3.35 -2.39
CA GLY A 37 2.40 -4.79 -2.11
C GLY A 37 3.76 -5.41 -1.83
N GLU A 38 3.71 -6.65 -1.33
CA GLU A 38 4.91 -7.43 -0.98
C GLU A 38 5.63 -7.96 -2.23
N GLU A 39 4.85 -8.47 -3.19
CA GLU A 39 5.36 -9.04 -4.46
C GLU A 39 5.22 -8.04 -5.61
N ASP A 40 6.12 -8.14 -6.59
CA ASP A 40 6.14 -7.37 -7.85
C ASP A 40 6.16 -5.83 -7.73
N ASN A 41 6.29 -5.30 -6.51
CA ASN A 41 6.45 -3.88 -6.28
C ASN A 41 7.79 -3.40 -6.85
N VAL A 42 7.76 -2.67 -7.96
CA VAL A 42 9.00 -2.19 -8.60
C VAL A 42 9.75 -1.15 -7.76
N ILE A 43 9.07 -0.49 -6.81
CA ILE A 43 9.71 0.49 -5.93
C ILE A 43 10.62 -0.22 -4.92
N SER A 44 10.24 -1.41 -4.44
CA SER A 44 11.07 -2.18 -3.49
C SER A 44 12.38 -2.65 -4.14
N GLN A 45 12.38 -2.85 -5.45
CA GLN A 45 13.53 -3.30 -6.25
C GLN A 45 14.55 -2.18 -6.56
N ILE A 46 14.21 -0.91 -6.30
CA ILE A 46 15.13 0.21 -6.54
C ILE A 46 16.36 0.07 -5.64
N HIS A 47 17.55 0.25 -6.20
CA HIS A 47 18.81 0.15 -5.46
C HIS A 47 18.91 1.23 -4.36
N LYS A 48 19.47 0.89 -3.20
CA LYS A 48 19.45 1.74 -1.99
C LYS A 48 19.94 3.19 -2.21
N PRO A 49 21.12 3.44 -2.80
CA PRO A 49 21.57 4.79 -3.15
C PRO A 49 20.58 5.60 -4.00
N VAL A 50 19.82 4.93 -4.88
CA VAL A 50 18.83 5.60 -5.74
C VAL A 50 17.58 5.95 -4.94
N LYS A 51 17.14 5.06 -4.03
CA LYS A 51 16.00 5.36 -3.13
C LYS A 51 16.29 6.57 -2.24
N GLU A 52 17.51 6.67 -1.69
CA GLU A 52 17.93 7.79 -0.84
C GLU A 52 17.91 9.14 -1.56
N LEU A 53 18.14 9.16 -2.87
CA LEU A 53 18.05 10.37 -3.69
C LEU A 53 16.63 10.65 -4.19
N ALA A 54 15.85 9.60 -4.44
CA ALA A 54 14.53 9.70 -5.07
C ALA A 54 13.41 10.02 -4.09
N PHE A 55 13.56 9.63 -2.82
CA PHE A 55 12.53 9.78 -1.80
C PHE A 55 13.01 10.63 -0.64
N PRO A 56 12.11 11.42 -0.02
CA PRO A 56 12.42 12.06 1.25
C PRO A 56 12.53 11.01 2.36
N GLY A 57 13.54 11.13 3.22
CA GLY A 57 13.80 10.22 4.33
C GLY A 57 14.95 9.25 4.07
N SER A 58 15.28 8.47 5.09
CA SER A 58 16.31 7.43 4.99
C SER A 58 15.81 6.22 4.19
N THR A 59 16.73 5.47 3.58
CA THR A 59 16.38 4.22 2.87
C THR A 59 15.62 3.25 3.79
N GLN A 60 15.97 3.19 5.07
CA GLN A 60 15.34 2.34 6.07
C GLN A 60 13.88 2.74 6.33
N GLU A 61 13.58 4.04 6.40
CA GLU A 61 12.20 4.53 6.53
C GLU A 61 11.36 4.20 5.30
N VAL A 62 11.95 4.34 4.11
CA VAL A 62 11.29 3.97 2.84
C VAL A 62 11.01 2.47 2.79
N ASP A 63 12.02 1.63 3.07
CA ASP A 63 11.86 0.17 3.06
C ASP A 63 10.81 -0.27 4.09
N MET A 64 10.86 0.28 5.31
CA MET A 64 9.84 0.01 6.34
C MET A 64 8.43 0.42 5.88
N LEU A 65 8.29 1.56 5.21
CA LEU A 65 6.99 2.01 4.69
C LEU A 65 6.45 1.05 3.62
N LEU A 66 7.31 0.60 2.70
CA LEU A 66 6.93 -0.33 1.63
C LEU A 66 6.55 -1.70 2.21
N GLU A 67 7.27 -2.18 3.22
CA GLU A 67 7.03 -3.47 3.88
C GLU A 67 5.77 -3.50 4.76
N ASN A 68 5.15 -2.35 5.07
CA ASN A 68 3.93 -2.30 5.88
C ASN A 68 2.72 -2.99 5.21
N GLN A 69 2.74 -3.13 3.89
CA GLN A 69 1.71 -3.88 3.16
C GLN A 69 2.17 -5.33 2.94
N LYS A 70 1.50 -6.28 3.59
CA LYS A 70 1.81 -7.73 3.52
C LYS A 70 0.99 -8.48 2.47
N GLN A 71 0.09 -7.81 1.76
CA GLN A 71 -0.72 -8.41 0.70
C GLN A 71 -0.23 -7.91 -0.67
N SER A 72 -0.33 -8.75 -1.69
CA SER A 72 0.05 -8.44 -3.06
C SER A 72 -1.18 -8.35 -3.97
N HIS A 73 -1.13 -7.43 -4.95
CA HIS A 73 -2.12 -7.20 -6.01
C HIS A 73 -3.52 -6.74 -5.57
N PHE A 74 -4.15 -7.46 -4.64
CA PHE A 74 -5.46 -7.15 -4.05
C PHE A 74 -5.32 -7.11 -2.53
N THR A 75 -5.68 -5.98 -1.94
CA THR A 75 -5.51 -5.73 -0.50
C THR A 75 -6.83 -5.32 0.13
N ASN A 76 -6.90 -5.40 1.46
CA ASN A 76 -8.04 -4.84 2.17
C ASN A 76 -8.10 -3.31 1.94
N ALA A 77 -9.22 -2.82 1.40
CA ALA A 77 -9.46 -1.41 1.13
C ALA A 77 -10.22 -0.69 2.27
N GLN A 78 -10.49 -1.41 3.37
CA GLN A 78 -11.00 -0.80 4.60
C GLN A 78 -9.94 0.16 5.16
N PRO A 79 -10.35 1.34 5.64
CA PRO A 79 -9.45 2.20 6.41
C PRO A 79 -8.86 1.37 7.56
N GLN A 80 -7.54 1.24 7.62
CA GLN A 80 -6.90 0.69 8.81
C GLN A 80 -7.15 1.70 9.94
N GLU A 81 -7.86 1.28 10.98
CA GLU A 81 -7.83 1.98 12.27
C GLU A 81 -6.41 1.83 12.84
N ARG A 82 -5.49 2.69 12.41
CA ARG A 82 -4.17 2.78 13.03
C ARG A 82 -4.38 3.35 14.44
N GLU A 83 -4.19 2.49 15.44
CA GLU A 83 -3.72 2.84 16.79
C GLU A 83 -4.57 3.76 17.69
N ARG A 84 -5.88 3.94 17.47
CA ARG A 84 -6.73 4.53 18.54
C ARG A 84 -6.92 3.59 19.73
N GLY A 85 -7.03 2.28 19.48
CA GLY A 85 -7.26 1.29 20.54
C GLY A 85 -6.10 1.15 21.54
N ASN A 86 -4.85 1.37 21.13
CA ASN A 86 -3.70 1.31 22.05
C ASN A 86 -3.58 2.55 22.95
N GLN A 87 -4.02 3.72 22.47
CA GLN A 87 -4.11 4.93 23.29
C GLN A 87 -5.27 4.80 24.29
N GLU A 88 -6.45 4.38 23.83
CA GLU A 88 -7.64 4.23 24.67
C GLU A 88 -7.47 3.16 25.76
N ILE A 89 -6.81 2.03 25.46
CA ILE A 89 -6.50 1.00 26.48
C ILE A 89 -5.51 1.54 27.51
N LYS A 90 -4.47 2.28 27.08
CA LYS A 90 -3.52 2.91 28.02
C LYS A 90 -4.22 3.94 28.90
N ASP A 91 -5.01 4.83 28.31
CA ASP A 91 -5.75 5.87 29.04
C ASP A 91 -6.75 5.26 30.03
N HIS A 92 -7.41 4.16 29.65
CA HIS A 92 -8.32 3.44 30.53
C HIS A 92 -7.60 2.75 31.70
N LEU A 93 -6.42 2.18 31.46
CA LEU A 93 -5.59 1.56 32.51
C LEU A 93 -5.00 2.61 33.47
N TYR A 94 -4.57 3.77 32.98
CA TYR A 94 -4.13 4.89 33.82
C TYR A 94 -5.26 5.44 34.69
N SER A 95 -6.50 5.51 34.17
CA SER A 95 -7.66 5.93 34.96
C SER A 95 -7.98 4.98 36.12
N ILE A 96 -7.78 3.67 35.94
CA ILE A 96 -8.04 2.68 37.00
C ILE A 96 -6.94 2.72 38.07
N LEU A 97 -5.68 2.89 37.66
CA LEU A 97 -4.54 2.91 38.57
C LEU A 97 -4.37 4.23 39.33
N GLY A 98 -4.90 5.36 38.81
CA GLY A 98 -4.92 6.65 39.50
C GLY A 98 -6.04 6.82 40.53
N SER A 99 -6.84 5.77 40.77
CA SER A 99 -8.01 5.80 41.67
C SER A 99 -7.72 5.23 43.08
N PHE A 100 -6.45 4.99 43.43
CA PHE A 100 -6.00 4.51 44.74
C PHE A 100 -4.98 5.46 45.38
#